data_AF-E2B2R0-F1
#
_entry.id   AF-E2B2R0-F1
#
_cell.length_a   1.000
_cell.length_b   1.000
_cell.length_c   1.000
_cell.angle_alpha   90.00
_cell.angle_beta   90.00
_cell.angle_gamma   90.00
#
_symmetry.space_group_name_H-M   'P 1'
#
loop_
_entity.id
_entity.type
_entity.pdbx_description
1 polymer ?
#
loop_
_entity_poly.entity_id
_entity_poly.type
_entity_poly.pdbx_seq_one_letter_code
_entity_poly.pdbx_strand_id
1 'polypeptide(L)'
;SQSIRRNTMLWYLLLVMTTVVCMIFTSVFVDFMRGSLTYPAWLPFNYTAPALFFLVYVHQTIAVVIGATVNVACDSLICGLLLHICCQLEILEYRLMQIPQKHHVLPECVRHHDRIFEL
;
A
#
# COMPACT_ATOMS: atom_id res chain seq x y z
N SER A 1 16.56 -6.96 -16.49
CA SER A 1 16.82 -7.88 -15.36
C SER A 1 16.59 -7.20 -14.00
N GLN A 2 17.19 -6.02 -13.75
CA GLN A 2 17.09 -5.30 -12.47
C GLN A 2 15.66 -4.85 -12.12
N SER A 3 14.91 -4.35 -13.10
CA SER A 3 13.50 -3.96 -12.96
C SER A 3 12.56 -5.12 -12.63
N ILE A 4 12.79 -6.31 -13.20
CA ILE A 4 12.02 -7.53 -12.89
C ILE A 4 12.27 -7.96 -11.44
N ARG A 5 13.54 -8.02 -11.01
CA ARG A 5 13.92 -8.38 -9.63
C ARG A 5 13.34 -7.41 -8.60
N ARG A 6 13.35 -6.12 -8.90
CA ARG A 6 12.77 -5.08 -8.05
C ARG A 6 11.25 -5.24 -7.93
N ASN A 7 10.55 -5.48 -9.03
CA ASN A 7 9.11 -5.74 -8.98
C ASN A 7 8.81 -6.98 -8.13
N THR A 8 9.51 -8.09 -8.33
CA THR A 8 9.31 -9.32 -7.54
C THR A 8 9.55 -9.10 -6.06
N MET A 9 10.60 -8.34 -5.69
CA MET A 9 10.90 -8.00 -4.30
C MET A 9 9.80 -7.14 -3.68
N LEU A 10 9.28 -6.14 -4.42
CA LEU A 10 8.20 -5.28 -3.95
C LEU A 10 6.88 -6.04 -3.79
N TRP A 11 6.55 -6.93 -4.71
CA TRP A 11 5.40 -7.83 -4.59
C TRP A 11 5.50 -8.73 -3.36
N TYR A 12 6.67 -9.30 -3.11
CA TYR A 12 6.91 -10.11 -1.91
C TYR A 12 6.76 -9.30 -0.62
N LEU A 13 7.33 -8.09 -0.57
CA LEU A 13 7.21 -7.20 0.60
C LEU A 13 5.75 -6.81 0.86
N LEU A 14 5.00 -6.46 -0.18
CA LEU A 14 3.57 -6.15 -0.10
C LEU A 14 2.74 -7.32 0.46
N LEU A 15 2.99 -8.54 -0.01
CA LEU A 15 2.31 -9.76 0.46
C LEU A 15 2.65 -10.06 1.93
N VAL A 16 3.90 -9.89 2.34
CA VAL A 16 4.32 -10.08 3.74
C VAL A 16 3.66 -9.06 4.66
N MET A 17 3.66 -7.78 4.28
CA MET A 17 3.04 -6.73 5.10
C MET A 17 1.52 -6.94 5.25
N THR A 18 0.84 -7.26 4.15
CA THR A 18 -0.61 -7.52 4.19
C THR A 18 -0.96 -8.75 5.03
N THR A 19 -0.20 -9.83 4.94
CA THR A 19 -0.44 -11.04 5.76
C THR A 19 -0.23 -10.80 7.25
N VAL A 20 0.81 -10.04 7.64
CA VAL A 20 1.06 -9.67 9.04
C VAL A 20 -0.09 -8.83 9.60
N VAL A 21 -0.55 -7.82 8.85
CA VAL A 21 -1.67 -6.98 9.27
C VAL A 21 -2.97 -7.80 9.40
N CYS A 22 -3.24 -8.69 8.45
CA CYS A 22 -4.38 -9.61 8.52
C CYS A 22 -4.31 -10.56 9.72
N MET A 23 -3.14 -11.09 10.06
CA MET A 23 -2.96 -11.93 11.25
C MET A 23 -3.21 -11.16 12.55
N ILE A 24 -2.69 -9.93 12.66
CA ILE A 24 -2.92 -9.09 13.84
C ILE A 24 -4.40 -8.73 13.96
N PHE A 25 -5.05 -8.34 12.86
CA PHE A 25 -6.49 -8.05 12.83
C PHE A 25 -7.33 -9.26 13.25
N THR A 26 -7.07 -10.43 12.66
CA THR A 26 -7.82 -11.66 12.99
C THR A 26 -7.57 -12.09 14.43
N SER A 27 -6.35 -11.96 14.97
CA SER A 27 -6.07 -12.22 16.38
C SER A 27 -6.84 -11.28 17.30
N VAL A 28 -6.75 -9.96 17.07
CA VAL A 28 -7.47 -8.95 17.87
C VAL A 28 -8.98 -9.16 17.77
N PHE A 29 -9.50 -9.49 16.59
CA PHE A 29 -10.91 -9.80 16.38
C PHE A 29 -11.32 -11.09 17.09
N VAL A 30 -10.55 -12.16 16.99
CA VAL A 30 -10.83 -13.44 17.65
C VAL A 30 -10.75 -13.30 19.17
N ASP A 31 -9.78 -12.55 19.69
CA ASP A 31 -9.66 -12.29 21.13
C ASP A 31 -10.78 -11.38 21.63
N PHE A 32 -11.19 -10.38 20.86
CA PHE A 32 -12.37 -9.57 21.16
C PHE A 32 -13.66 -10.42 21.15
N MET A 33 -13.79 -11.31 20.17
CA MET A 33 -14.91 -12.25 20.05
C MET A 33 -14.91 -13.32 21.16
N ARG A 34 -13.73 -13.82 21.56
CA ARG A 34 -13.56 -14.76 22.70
C ARG A 34 -13.69 -14.07 24.06
N GLY A 35 -13.49 -12.76 24.13
CA GLY A 35 -13.41 -11.99 25.37
C GLY A 35 -14.70 -11.29 25.82
N SER A 36 -15.73 -11.14 24.97
CA SER A 36 -16.96 -10.45 25.41
C SER A 36 -18.26 -10.77 24.67
N LEU A 37 -18.33 -11.87 23.90
CA LEU A 37 -19.62 -12.40 23.44
C LEU A 37 -19.94 -13.78 24.03
N THR A 38 -19.55 -13.97 25.29
CA THR A 38 -19.90 -15.13 26.13
C THR A 38 -21.28 -14.98 26.79
N TYR A 39 -22.24 -14.31 26.15
CA TYR A 39 -23.61 -14.23 26.68
C TYR A 39 -24.65 -14.64 25.63
N PRO A 40 -24.92 -15.95 25.47
CA PRO A 40 -26.29 -16.36 25.19
C PRO A 40 -27.13 -15.92 26.40
N ALA A 41 -27.91 -14.85 26.27
CA ALA A 41 -28.83 -14.43 27.32
C ALA A 41 -29.97 -15.46 27.43
N TRP A 42 -29.80 -16.46 28.30
CA TRP A 42 -30.92 -17.14 28.94
C TRP A 42 -31.35 -16.26 30.11
N LEU A 43 -32.39 -15.45 29.93
CA LEU A 43 -33.01 -14.70 31.03
C LEU A 43 -34.53 -14.93 31.01
N PRO A 44 -35.17 -15.24 32.15
CA PRO A 44 -36.56 -15.67 32.18
C PRO A 44 -37.57 -14.51 32.14
N PHE A 45 -37.17 -13.24 31.94
CA PHE A 45 -38.12 -12.12 31.85
C PHE A 45 -37.61 -10.94 31.00
N ASN A 46 -38.58 -10.20 30.45
CA ASN A 46 -38.55 -9.32 29.27
C ASN A 46 -37.74 -8.01 29.38
N TYR A 47 -37.10 -7.66 28.25
CA TYR A 47 -36.81 -6.32 27.68
C TYR A 47 -36.49 -5.15 28.62
N THR A 48 -35.20 -4.76 28.70
CA THR A 48 -34.56 -3.41 28.82
C THR A 48 -33.14 -3.65 29.39
N ALA A 49 -32.03 -3.88 28.68
CA ALA A 49 -31.38 -3.10 27.62
C ALA A 49 -30.40 -3.94 26.75
N PRO A 50 -30.80 -5.08 26.16
CA PRO A 50 -29.98 -5.81 25.19
C PRO A 50 -29.73 -5.03 23.89
N ALA A 51 -30.62 -4.08 23.55
CA ALA A 51 -30.47 -3.22 22.38
C ALA A 51 -29.26 -2.27 22.49
N LEU A 52 -29.01 -1.68 23.67
CA LEU A 52 -27.84 -0.82 23.89
C LEU A 52 -26.54 -1.60 23.84
N PHE A 53 -26.53 -2.83 24.36
CA PHE A 53 -25.38 -3.72 24.28
C PHE A 53 -25.08 -4.12 22.84
N PHE A 54 -26.12 -4.46 22.06
CA PHE A 54 -26.00 -4.70 20.63
C PHE A 54 -25.50 -3.46 19.87
N LEU A 55 -26.01 -2.27 20.20
CA LEU A 55 -25.61 -1.02 19.57
C LEU A 55 -24.14 -0.70 19.88
N VAL A 56 -23.68 -0.88 21.12
CA VAL A 56 -22.28 -0.70 21.52
C VAL A 56 -21.39 -1.77 20.88
N TYR A 57 -21.84 -3.02 20.80
CA TYR A 57 -21.11 -4.11 20.15
C TYR A 57 -20.95 -3.86 18.64
N VAL A 58 -22.04 -3.48 17.96
CA VAL A 58 -22.01 -3.11 16.54
C VAL A 58 -21.13 -1.89 16.34
N HIS A 59 -21.24 -0.87 17.20
CA HIS A 59 -20.42 0.33 17.13
C HIS A 59 -18.93 0.02 17.34
N GLN A 60 -18.57 -0.81 18.33
CA GLN A 60 -17.18 -1.25 18.56
C GLN A 60 -16.66 -2.10 17.39
N THR A 61 -17.48 -3.00 16.86
CA THR A 61 -17.12 -3.84 15.71
C THR A 61 -16.89 -2.98 14.47
N ILE A 62 -17.77 -2.01 14.20
CA ILE A 62 -17.62 -1.07 13.09
C ILE A 62 -16.37 -0.20 13.28
N ALA A 63 -16.12 0.32 14.49
CA ALA A 63 -14.95 1.13 14.77
C ALA A 63 -13.64 0.34 14.55
N VAL A 64 -13.60 -0.93 14.97
CA VAL A 64 -12.46 -1.83 14.74
C VAL A 64 -12.29 -2.15 13.25
N VAL A 65 -13.37 -2.42 12.54
CA VAL A 65 -13.35 -2.67 11.08
C VAL A 65 -12.86 -1.45 10.32
N ILE A 66 -13.34 -0.25 10.66
CA ILE A 66 -12.89 1.01 10.06
C ILE A 66 -11.42 1.24 10.38
N GLY A 67 -10.99 1.10 11.64
CA GLY A 67 -9.60 1.27 12.05
C GLY A 67 -8.65 0.32 11.33
N ALA A 68 -9.02 -0.96 11.23
CA ALA A 68 -8.25 -1.96 10.50
C ALA A 68 -8.21 -1.66 8.99
N THR A 69 -9.33 -1.25 8.39
CA THR A 69 -9.40 -0.87 6.98
C THR A 69 -8.51 0.32 6.68
N VAL A 70 -8.51 1.34 7.55
CA VAL A 70 -7.62 2.51 7.44
C VAL A 70 -6.17 2.09 7.59
N ASN A 71 -5.83 1.21 8.53
CA ASN A 71 -4.46 0.71 8.69
C ASN A 71 -3.97 -0.03 7.43
N VAL A 72 -4.76 -0.99 6.93
CA VAL A 72 -4.45 -1.73 5.69
C VAL A 72 -4.34 -0.78 4.50
N ALA A 73 -5.21 0.22 4.40
CA ALA A 73 -5.16 1.23 3.35
C ALA A 73 -3.89 2.08 3.46
N CYS A 74 -3.51 2.52 4.66
CA CYS A 74 -2.28 3.27 4.91
C CYS A 74 -1.04 2.45 4.52
N ASP A 75 -0.93 1.19 4.96
CA ASP A 75 0.18 0.31 4.58
C ASP A 75 0.25 0.11 3.06
N SER A 76 -0.90 -0.07 2.42
CA SER A 76 -1.00 -0.18 0.96
C SER A 76 -0.58 1.10 0.25
N LEU A 77 -0.99 2.26 0.74
CA LEU A 77 -0.62 3.58 0.21
C LEU A 77 0.87 3.84 0.37
N ILE A 78 1.45 3.55 1.54
CA ILE A 78 2.89 3.70 1.81
C ILE A 78 3.69 2.83 0.85
N CYS A 79 3.34 1.55 0.69
CA CYS A 79 4.02 0.68 -0.25
C CYS A 79 3.85 1.13 -1.71
N GLY A 80 2.67 1.61 -2.10
CA GLY A 80 2.41 2.16 -3.43
C GLY A 80 3.25 3.41 -3.72
N LEU A 81 3.37 4.31 -2.75
CA LEU A 81 4.19 5.51 -2.84
C LEU A 81 5.67 5.17 -2.95
N LEU A 82 6.17 4.23 -2.12
CA LEU A 82 7.56 3.78 -2.19
C LEU A 82 7.90 3.18 -3.56
N LEU A 83 6.99 2.38 -4.13
CA LEU A 83 7.16 1.81 -5.47
C LEU A 83 7.21 2.91 -6.54
N HIS A 84 6.30 3.89 -6.45
CA HIS A 84 6.31 5.05 -7.35
C HIS A 84 7.62 5.84 -7.25
N ILE A 85 8.10 6.14 -6.05
CA ILE A 85 9.37 6.87 -5.82
C ILE A 85 10.54 6.07 -6.40
N CYS A 86 10.62 4.77 -6.15
CA CYS A 86 11.68 3.90 -6.70
C CYS A 86 11.70 3.95 -8.25
N CYS A 87 10.52 3.90 -8.88
CA CYS A 87 10.40 4.01 -10.33
C CYS A 87 10.89 5.37 -10.84
N GLN A 88 10.49 6.47 -10.19
CA GLN A 88 10.93 7.82 -10.58
C GLN A 88 12.44 7.99 -10.42
N LEU A 89 13.03 7.42 -9.36
CA LEU A 89 14.48 7.45 -9.15
C LEU A 89 15.24 6.70 -10.25
N GLU A 90 14.78 5.51 -10.66
CA GLU A 90 15.43 4.75 -11.74
C GLU A 90 15.35 5.50 -13.09
N ILE A 91 14.24 6.18 -13.36
CA ILE A 91 14.10 7.03 -14.56
C ILE A 91 15.05 8.23 -14.49
N LEU A 92 15.16 8.87 -13.33
CA LEU A 92 16.05 10.00 -13.12
C LEU A 92 17.51 9.57 -13.30
N GLU A 93 17.91 8.44 -12.73
CA GLU A 93 19.24 7.84 -12.91
C GLU A 93 19.54 7.60 -14.39
N TYR A 94 18.60 6.98 -15.12
CA TYR A 94 18.73 6.76 -16.56
C TYR A 94 18.89 8.07 -17.35
N ARG A 95 18.10 9.09 -17.02
CA ARG A 95 18.20 10.43 -17.63
C ARG A 95 19.57 11.06 -17.34
N LEU A 96 20.05 10.97 -16.10
CA LEU A 96 21.33 11.53 -15.69
C LEU A 96 22.50 10.87 -16.44
N MET A 97 22.46 9.54 -16.62
CA MET A 97 23.45 8.80 -17.41
C MET A 97 23.41 9.15 -18.90
N GLN A 98 22.26 9.58 -19.43
CA GLN A 98 22.13 10.03 -20.84
C GLN A 98 22.55 11.48 -21.09
N ILE A 99 22.60 12.34 -20.07
CA ILE A 99 22.96 13.76 -20.24
C ILE A 99 24.36 13.95 -20.86
N PRO A 100 25.42 13.26 -20.40
CA PRO A 100 26.75 13.38 -21.00
C PRO A 100 26.80 12.93 -22.46
N GLN A 101 26.02 11.91 -22.82
CA GLN A 101 25.93 11.39 -24.19
C GLN A 101 25.27 12.41 -25.11
N LYS A 102 24.12 12.98 -24.72
CA LYS A 102 23.39 13.97 -25.52
C LYS A 102 24.21 15.24 -25.82
N HIS A 103 25.07 15.67 -24.89
CA HIS A 103 25.92 16.84 -25.09
C HIS A 103 26.99 16.63 -26.18
N HIS A 104 27.39 15.39 -26.47
CA HIS A 104 28.31 15.09 -27.58
C HIS A 104 27.59 14.90 -28.92
N VAL A 105 26.34 14.43 -28.93
CA VAL A 105 25.59 14.24 -30.19
C VAL A 105 25.04 15.56 -30.74
N LEU A 106 24.71 16.52 -29.88
CA LEU A 106 24.11 17.80 -30.29
C LEU A 106 25.04 18.63 -31.21
N PRO A 107 26.33 18.83 -30.89
CA PRO A 107 27.27 19.51 -31.78
C PRO A 107 27.52 18.74 -33.08
N GLU A 108 27.45 17.40 -33.04
CA GLU A 108 27.66 16.56 -34.21
C GLU A 108 26.49 16.64 -35.19
N CYS A 109 25.26 16.58 -34.68
CA CYS A 109 24.05 16.76 -35.49
C CYS A 109 23.97 18.16 -36.11
N VAL A 110 24.35 19.20 -35.35
CA VAL A 110 24.40 20.59 -35.89
C VAL A 110 25.42 20.68 -37.02
N ARG A 111 26.62 20.11 -36.84
CA ARG A 111 27.67 20.09 -37.87
C ARG A 111 27.27 19.30 -39.12
N HIS A 112 26.50 18.23 -38.95
CA HIS A 112 26.01 17.43 -40.07
C HIS A 112 24.91 18.16 -40.85
N HIS A 113 24.03 18.88 -40.13
CA HIS A 113 22.97 19.67 -40.75
C HIS A 113 23.52 20.85 -41.55
N ASP A 114 24.56 21.54 -41.04
CA ASP A 114 25.26 22.61 -41.77
C ASP A 114 25.87 22.09 -43.08
N ARG A 115 26.50 20.90 -43.01
CA ARG A 115 27.11 20.25 -44.18
C ARG A 115 26.13 19.83 -45.26
N ILE A 116 24.87 19.57 -44.91
CA ILE A 116 23.80 19.24 -45.86
C ILE A 116 23.23 20.50 -46.51
N PHE A 117 23.25 21.63 -45.80
CA PHE A 117 22.76 22.92 -46.31
C PHE A 117 23.76 23.66 -47.19
N GLU A 118 25.06 23.36 -47.07
CA GLU A 118 26.12 23.89 -47.95
C GLU A 118 26.28 23.13 -49.29
N LEU A 119 25.48 22.07 -49.51
CA LEU A 119 25.37 21.33 -50.78
C LEU A 119 24.24 21.88 -51.65
#